data_AF-A0A370K6B5-F1
#
_entry.id   AF-A0A370K6B5-F1
#
_cell.length_a   1.000
_cell.length_b   1.000
_cell.length_c   1.000
_cell.angle_alpha   90.00
_cell.angle_beta   90.00
_cell.angle_gamma   90.00
#
_symmetry.space_group_name_H-M   'P 1'
#
loop_
_entity.id
_entity.type
_entity.pdbx_description
1 polymer ?
#
loop_
_entity_poly.entity_id
_entity_poly.type
_entity_poly.pdbx_seq_one_letter_code
_entity_poly.pdbx_strand_id
1 'polypeptide(L)'
;MSFMRKLFGQSATPTAATAAAPAKPTRDTAPGTRIRYHPGLVPQLTTEHQALLHTFGSIRTAAIQGNLAGATERLEQFRVQLQSHLLTENVRLYIYLEHEFAQDPTSYALVHEFRREMDGIGKALAGFIHKYQNLAQQPDLATSFLEELARVGRVLMERIRREESTLYPLYAS
;
A
#
# COMPACT_ATOMS: atom_id res chain seq x y z
N MET A 1 34.16 4.40 -63.34
CA MET A 1 34.35 3.29 -64.29
C MET A 1 34.34 1.97 -63.53
N SER A 2 33.25 1.21 -63.72
CA SER A 2 33.05 -0.25 -63.77
C SER A 2 34.00 -1.31 -63.13
N PHE A 3 33.35 -2.43 -62.75
CA PHE A 3 33.83 -3.83 -62.56
C PHE A 3 34.49 -4.17 -61.20
N MET A 4 34.31 -5.33 -60.53
CA MET A 4 33.67 -6.63 -60.82
C MET A 4 33.51 -7.43 -59.50
N ARG A 5 32.61 -8.42 -59.50
CA ARG A 5 32.21 -9.32 -58.38
C ARG A 5 33.01 -10.64 -58.39
N LYS A 6 33.33 -11.23 -57.23
CA LYS A 6 33.60 -12.68 -56.98
C LYS A 6 33.97 -12.89 -55.49
N LEU A 7 33.76 -14.01 -54.78
CA LEU A 7 32.74 -15.07 -54.69
C LEU A 7 33.21 -15.97 -53.51
N PHE A 8 32.28 -16.35 -52.63
CA PHE A 8 32.33 -17.43 -51.61
C PHE A 8 33.29 -17.38 -50.42
N GLY A 9 32.69 -17.44 -49.23
CA GLY A 9 33.33 -17.67 -47.94
C GLY A 9 32.31 -17.55 -46.82
N GLN A 10 31.49 -18.59 -46.64
CA GLN A 10 30.48 -18.71 -45.59
C GLN A 10 31.16 -18.95 -44.23
N SER A 11 31.01 -18.01 -43.31
CA SER A 11 31.07 -18.27 -41.86
C SER A 11 30.00 -17.41 -41.20
N ALA A 12 28.97 -18.08 -40.70
CA ALA A 12 27.84 -17.48 -40.01
C ALA A 12 28.30 -16.73 -38.75
N THR A 13 28.03 -15.44 -38.67
CA THR A 13 27.99 -14.70 -37.41
C THR A 13 26.67 -15.00 -36.70
N PRO A 14 26.67 -15.43 -35.42
CA PRO A 14 25.44 -15.51 -34.66
C PRO A 14 24.99 -14.07 -34.35
N THR A 15 23.92 -13.63 -35.01
CA THR A 15 23.18 -12.44 -34.58
C THR A 15 22.68 -12.71 -33.17
N ALA A 16 23.19 -11.96 -32.20
CA ALA A 16 22.63 -11.87 -30.87
C ALA A 16 21.16 -11.43 -31.00
N ALA A 17 20.25 -12.39 -30.89
CA ALA A 17 18.85 -12.11 -30.67
C ALA A 17 18.75 -11.50 -29.27
N THR A 18 18.60 -10.18 -29.21
CA THR A 18 18.04 -9.52 -28.03
C THR A 18 16.69 -10.16 -27.78
N ALA A 19 16.63 -11.08 -26.83
CA ALA A 19 15.38 -11.61 -26.31
C ALA A 19 14.62 -10.43 -25.72
N ALA A 20 13.65 -9.91 -26.49
CA ALA A 20 12.68 -8.97 -25.98
C ALA A 20 12.01 -9.64 -24.77
N ALA A 21 12.07 -8.98 -23.62
CA ALA A 21 11.32 -9.39 -22.44
C ALA A 21 9.86 -9.62 -22.84
N PRO A 22 9.19 -10.67 -22.33
CA PRO A 22 7.80 -10.92 -22.68
C PRO A 22 6.96 -9.68 -22.32
N ALA A 23 6.26 -9.16 -23.32
CA ALA A 23 5.29 -8.10 -23.10
C ALA A 23 4.26 -8.59 -22.09
N LYS A 24 4.05 -7.81 -21.02
CA LYS A 24 3.07 -8.12 -19.98
C LYS A 24 1.69 -8.39 -20.61
N PRO A 25 0.94 -9.40 -20.15
CA PRO A 25 -0.41 -9.59 -20.63
C PRO A 25 -1.25 -8.36 -20.30
N THR A 26 -1.84 -7.73 -21.32
CA THR A 26 -2.83 -6.65 -21.20
C THR A 26 -4.16 -7.23 -20.67
N ARG A 27 -4.18 -7.70 -19.43
CA ARG A 27 -5.44 -8.01 -18.76
C ARG A 27 -5.95 -6.73 -18.14
N ASP A 28 -6.83 -6.07 -18.89
CA ASP A 28 -7.51 -4.85 -18.46
C ASP A 28 -8.29 -5.02 -17.16
N THR A 29 -8.77 -6.23 -16.84
CA THR A 29 -9.59 -6.57 -15.66
C THR A 29 -9.09 -7.83 -14.97
N ALA A 30 -9.09 -7.84 -13.63
CA ALA A 30 -8.78 -9.05 -12.86
C ALA A 30 -9.83 -10.16 -13.13
N PRO A 31 -9.40 -11.43 -13.34
CA PRO A 31 -10.28 -12.52 -13.74
C PRO A 31 -11.52 -12.68 -12.84
N GLY A 32 -12.73 -12.71 -13.41
CA GLY A 32 -13.96 -12.90 -12.63
C GLY A 32 -14.47 -11.64 -11.91
N THR A 33 -13.89 -10.47 -12.18
CA THR A 33 -14.35 -9.17 -11.65
C THR A 33 -14.51 -8.14 -12.78
N ARG A 34 -15.03 -6.95 -12.44
CA ARG A 34 -14.96 -5.76 -13.31
C ARG A 34 -13.85 -4.78 -12.88
N ILE A 35 -12.99 -5.18 -11.95
CA ILE A 35 -11.95 -4.32 -11.39
C ILE A 35 -10.76 -4.33 -12.34
N ARG A 36 -10.40 -3.14 -12.81
CA ARG A 36 -9.33 -2.93 -13.76
C ARG A 36 -8.00 -2.67 -13.07
N TYR A 37 -6.90 -3.08 -13.71
CA TYR A 37 -5.59 -2.59 -13.31
C TYR A 37 -5.58 -1.06 -13.37
N HIS A 38 -5.05 -0.42 -12.32
CA HIS A 38 -5.03 1.03 -12.19
C HIS A 38 -3.58 1.50 -11.98
N PRO A 39 -2.90 2.02 -13.02
CA PRO A 39 -1.47 2.33 -12.96
C PRO A 39 -1.13 3.40 -11.92
N GLY A 40 -2.09 4.28 -11.58
CA GLY A 40 -1.91 5.30 -10.55
C GLY A 40 -2.20 4.84 -9.12
N LEU A 41 -2.53 3.55 -8.89
CA LEU A 41 -3.02 3.10 -7.58
C LEU A 41 -1.91 3.13 -6.52
N VAL A 42 -0.74 2.57 -6.85
CA VAL A 42 0.41 2.57 -5.92
C VAL A 42 0.83 4.01 -5.55
N PRO A 43 1.05 4.94 -6.52
CA PRO A 43 1.33 6.34 -6.19
C PRO A 43 0.26 7.00 -5.30
N GLN A 44 -1.02 6.70 -5.55
CA GLN A 44 -2.13 7.20 -4.73
C GLN A 44 -2.01 6.68 -3.29
N LEU A 45 -1.88 5.37 -3.09
CA LEU A 45 -1.84 4.76 -1.76
C LEU A 45 -0.61 5.21 -0.96
N THR A 46 0.56 5.33 -1.59
CA THR A 46 1.76 5.90 -0.94
C THR A 46 1.54 7.36 -0.51
N THR A 47 0.86 8.16 -1.33
CA THR A 47 0.51 9.55 -0.95
C THR A 47 -0.46 9.57 0.23
N GLU A 48 -1.44 8.67 0.25
CA GLU A 48 -2.37 8.50 1.38
C GLU A 48 -1.63 8.07 2.66
N HIS A 49 -0.66 7.16 2.57
CA HIS A 49 0.21 6.78 3.70
C HIS A 49 0.96 7.98 4.28
N GLN A 50 1.55 8.81 3.43
CA GLN A 50 2.24 10.02 3.87
C GLN A 50 1.30 10.98 4.59
N ALA A 51 0.09 11.17 4.07
CA ALA A 51 -0.93 11.99 4.72
C ALA A 51 -1.35 11.42 6.09
N LEU A 52 -1.56 10.10 6.19
CA LEU A 52 -1.87 9.41 7.44
C LEU A 52 -0.76 9.60 8.48
N LEU A 53 0.50 9.37 8.10
CA LEU A 53 1.65 9.52 8.98
C LEU A 53 1.86 10.98 9.42
N HIS A 54 1.62 11.94 8.53
CA HIS A 54 1.67 13.36 8.87
C HIS A 54 0.59 13.74 9.90
N THR A 55 -0.65 13.32 9.69
CA THR A 55 -1.73 13.54 10.67
C THR A 55 -1.41 12.86 11.99
N PHE A 56 -0.89 11.64 11.97
CA PHE A 56 -0.50 10.89 13.16
C PHE A 56 0.60 11.60 13.96
N GLY A 57 1.62 12.14 13.28
CA GLY A 57 2.64 12.98 13.90
C GLY A 57 2.05 14.25 14.51
N SER A 58 1.08 14.87 13.84
CA SER A 58 0.40 16.07 14.35
C SER A 58 -0.45 15.81 15.59
N ILE A 59 -1.12 14.64 15.67
CA ILE A 59 -1.83 14.18 16.88
C ILE A 59 -0.86 14.11 18.06
N ARG A 60 0.28 13.43 17.86
CA ARG A 60 1.30 13.27 18.89
C ARG A 60 1.83 14.61 19.38
N THR A 61 2.18 15.51 18.46
CA THR A 61 2.68 16.84 18.79
C THR A 61 1.67 17.64 19.62
N ALA A 62 0.40 17.65 19.21
CA ALA A 62 -0.66 18.35 19.95
C ALA A 62 -0.82 17.79 21.38
N ALA A 63 -0.85 16.46 21.53
CA ALA A 63 -0.98 15.83 22.83
C ALA A 63 0.21 16.08 23.76
N ILE A 64 1.45 16.04 23.25
CA ILE A 64 2.66 16.37 24.04
C ILE A 64 2.64 17.84 24.52
N GLN A 65 2.09 18.74 23.71
CA GLN A 65 1.92 20.16 24.07
C GLN A 65 0.75 20.41 25.03
N GLY A 66 0.03 19.37 25.47
CA GLY A 66 -1.18 19.50 26.29
C GLY A 66 -2.40 20.03 25.52
N ASN A 67 -2.30 20.21 24.21
CA ASN A 67 -3.42 20.61 23.36
C ASN A 67 -4.32 19.40 23.04
N LEU A 68 -5.09 18.95 24.03
CA LEU A 68 -5.96 17.78 23.90
C LEU A 68 -7.10 18.01 22.90
N ALA A 69 -7.63 19.24 22.82
CA ALA A 69 -8.64 19.59 21.81
C ALA A 69 -8.11 19.41 20.39
N GLY A 70 -6.91 19.93 20.11
CA GLY A 70 -6.25 19.75 18.81
C GLY A 70 -5.86 18.29 18.54
N ALA A 71 -5.50 17.52 19.56
CA ALA A 71 -5.26 16.09 19.41
C ALA A 71 -6.55 15.34 19.04
N THR A 72 -7.68 15.65 19.69
CA THR A 72 -8.99 15.06 19.38
C THR A 72 -9.45 15.39 17.95
N GLU A 73 -9.35 16.65 17.53
CA GLU A 73 -9.73 17.05 16.17
C GLU A 73 -8.92 16.29 15.11
N ARG A 74 -7.60 16.18 15.32
CA ARG A 74 -6.70 15.47 14.40
C ARG A 74 -6.92 13.96 14.44
N LEU A 75 -7.34 13.40 15.57
CA LEU A 75 -7.71 11.99 15.68
C LEU A 75 -8.93 11.68 14.81
N GLU A 76 -9.92 12.57 14.77
CA GLU A 76 -11.07 12.45 13.86
C GLU A 76 -10.66 12.59 12.40
N GLN A 77 -9.76 13.53 12.06
CA GLN A 77 -9.19 13.65 10.71
C GLN A 77 -8.48 12.35 10.29
N PHE A 78 -7.65 11.80 11.18
CA PHE A 78 -6.96 10.53 10.94
C PHE A 78 -7.94 9.37 10.73
N ARG A 79 -9.04 9.31 11.52
CA ARG A 79 -10.09 8.30 11.34
C ARG A 79 -10.68 8.33 9.93
N VAL A 80 -11.04 9.52 9.44
CA VAL A 80 -11.63 9.68 8.11
C VAL A 80 -10.64 9.29 7.02
N GLN A 81 -9.38 9.75 7.13
CA GLN A 81 -8.31 9.37 6.19
C GLN A 81 -8.11 7.86 6.15
N LEU A 82 -8.03 7.22 7.33
CA LEU A 82 -7.81 5.78 7.44
C LEU A 82 -8.98 4.99 6.82
N GLN A 83 -10.22 5.40 7.09
CA GLN A 83 -11.39 4.75 6.50
C GLN A 83 -11.40 4.83 4.96
N SER A 84 -11.08 6.00 4.40
CA SER A 84 -10.98 6.18 2.95
C SER A 84 -9.87 5.33 2.33
N HIS A 85 -8.71 5.30 2.99
CA HIS A 85 -7.56 4.51 2.56
C HIS A 85 -7.88 3.00 2.54
N LEU A 86 -8.41 2.47 3.65
CA LEU A 86 -8.77 1.05 3.77
C LEU A 86 -9.85 0.63 2.77
N LEU A 87 -10.80 1.52 2.46
CA LEU A 87 -11.80 1.24 1.43
C LEU A 87 -11.14 1.09 0.05
N THR A 88 -10.23 2.00 -0.28
CA THR A 88 -9.50 1.97 -1.55
C THR A 88 -8.64 0.72 -1.66
N GLU A 89 -7.87 0.38 -0.63
CA GLU A 89 -7.03 -0.82 -0.59
C GLU A 89 -7.88 -2.10 -0.73
N ASN A 90 -8.97 -2.22 0.05
CA ASN A 90 -9.87 -3.38 -0.02
C ASN A 90 -10.50 -3.58 -1.40
N VAL A 91 -11.04 -2.51 -2.00
CA VAL A 91 -11.81 -2.62 -3.24
C VAL A 91 -10.91 -2.69 -4.47
N ARG A 92 -9.79 -1.94 -4.50
CA ARG A 92 -8.96 -1.82 -5.70
C ARG A 92 -7.71 -2.67 -5.67
N LEU A 93 -7.07 -2.83 -4.52
CA LEU A 93 -5.80 -3.55 -4.40
C LEU A 93 -6.06 -5.03 -4.10
N TYR A 94 -6.69 -5.35 -2.95
CA TYR A 94 -6.86 -6.73 -2.51
C TYR A 94 -7.68 -7.56 -3.47
N ILE A 95 -8.86 -7.08 -3.89
CA ILE A 95 -9.70 -7.84 -4.83
C ILE A 95 -8.97 -8.05 -6.16
N TYR A 96 -8.22 -7.06 -6.66
CA TYR A 96 -7.43 -7.25 -7.89
C TYR A 96 -6.39 -8.37 -7.72
N LEU A 97 -5.57 -8.28 -6.66
CA LEU A 97 -4.50 -9.24 -6.39
C LEU A 97 -5.02 -10.65 -6.13
N GLU A 98 -6.10 -10.82 -5.36
CA GLU A 98 -6.72 -12.12 -5.08
C GLU A 98 -7.15 -12.83 -6.38
N HIS A 99 -7.71 -12.07 -7.32
CA HIS A 99 -8.18 -12.61 -8.59
C HIS A 99 -7.06 -12.80 -9.61
N GLU A 100 -6.06 -11.92 -9.64
CA GLU A 100 -4.89 -12.08 -10.51
C GLU A 100 -4.07 -13.31 -10.13
N PHE A 101 -3.87 -13.54 -8.83
CA PHE A 101 -3.09 -14.66 -8.31
C PHE A 101 -3.93 -15.89 -7.95
N ALA A 102 -5.21 -15.96 -8.36
CA ALA A 102 -6.10 -17.08 -8.01
C ALA A 102 -5.58 -18.47 -8.43
N GLN A 103 -4.67 -18.53 -9.41
CA GLN A 103 -4.03 -19.76 -9.89
C GLN A 103 -2.56 -19.92 -9.42
N ASP A 104 -2.06 -19.00 -8.60
CA ASP A 104 -0.74 -19.05 -7.96
C ASP A 104 -0.94 -19.16 -6.43
N PRO A 105 -0.91 -20.38 -5.86
CA PRO A 105 -1.18 -20.61 -4.44
C PRO A 105 -0.24 -19.84 -3.51
N THR A 106 1.01 -19.61 -3.91
CA THR A 106 2.00 -18.91 -3.08
C THR A 106 1.68 -17.42 -3.00
N SER A 107 1.48 -16.78 -4.15
CA SER A 107 1.11 -15.35 -4.19
C SER A 107 -0.28 -15.11 -3.58
N TYR A 108 -1.23 -16.02 -3.82
CA TYR A 108 -2.56 -15.96 -3.22
C TYR A 108 -2.50 -16.02 -1.69
N ALA A 109 -1.72 -16.95 -1.12
CA ALA A 109 -1.55 -17.06 0.33
C ALA A 109 -0.93 -15.80 0.94
N LEU A 110 0.06 -15.20 0.27
CA LEU A 110 0.71 -13.96 0.69
C LEU A 110 -0.28 -12.79 0.72
N VAL A 111 -1.07 -12.59 -0.34
CA VAL A 111 -2.10 -11.54 -0.40
C VAL A 111 -3.11 -11.70 0.74
N HIS A 112 -3.54 -12.94 1.02
CA HIS A 112 -4.45 -13.22 2.12
C HIS A 112 -3.86 -12.95 3.50
N GLU A 113 -2.56 -13.19 3.70
CA GLU A 113 -1.85 -12.85 4.93
C GLU A 113 -1.87 -11.34 5.17
N PHE A 114 -1.50 -10.54 4.15
CA PHE A 114 -1.55 -9.08 4.21
C PHE A 114 -2.95 -8.55 4.55
N ARG A 115 -3.99 -9.14 3.95
CA ARG A 115 -5.38 -8.76 4.23
C ARG A 115 -5.78 -9.05 5.67
N ARG A 116 -5.48 -10.26 6.18
CA ARG A 116 -5.77 -10.64 7.57
C ARG A 116 -5.04 -9.75 8.58
N GLU A 117 -3.78 -9.42 8.29
CA GLU A 117 -3.01 -8.48 9.09
C GLU A 117 -3.67 -7.09 9.10
N MET A 118 -4.14 -6.59 7.94
CA MET A 118 -4.80 -5.29 7.85
C MET A 118 -6.09 -5.27 8.67
N ASP A 119 -6.89 -6.33 8.62
CA ASP A 119 -8.12 -6.44 9.39
C ASP A 119 -7.85 -6.37 10.90
N GLY A 120 -6.78 -7.02 11.37
CA GLY A 120 -6.34 -6.96 12.76
C GLY A 120 -5.91 -5.54 13.17
N ILE A 121 -5.06 -4.90 12.35
CA ILE A 121 -4.56 -3.55 12.60
C ILE A 121 -5.70 -2.52 12.53
N GLY A 122 -6.58 -2.64 11.54
CA GLY A 122 -7.75 -1.77 11.37
C GLY A 122 -8.69 -1.83 12.57
N LYS A 123 -8.95 -3.02 13.12
CA LYS A 123 -9.72 -3.18 14.37
C LYS A 123 -9.03 -2.55 15.57
N ALA A 124 -7.72 -2.74 15.71
CA ALA A 124 -6.95 -2.13 16.81
C ALA A 124 -6.97 -0.60 16.75
N LEU A 125 -6.78 -0.03 15.55
CA LEU A 125 -6.85 1.42 15.32
C LEU A 125 -8.26 1.97 15.55
N ALA A 126 -9.31 1.28 15.09
CA ALA A 126 -10.69 1.67 15.36
C ALA A 126 -11.00 1.68 16.86
N GLY A 127 -10.53 0.67 17.61
CA GLY A 127 -10.66 0.62 19.06
C GLY A 127 -9.93 1.77 19.76
N PHE A 128 -8.70 2.07 19.32
CA PHE A 128 -7.92 3.22 19.82
C PHE A 128 -8.65 4.54 19.58
N ILE A 129 -9.09 4.79 18.34
CA ILE A 129 -9.80 6.02 17.96
C ILE A 129 -11.08 6.17 18.80
N HIS A 130 -11.88 5.10 18.90
CA HIS A 130 -13.11 5.11 19.68
C HIS A 130 -12.88 5.42 21.16
N LYS A 131 -11.82 4.84 21.75
CA LYS A 131 -11.45 5.08 23.16
C LYS A 131 -11.14 6.55 23.44
N TYR A 132 -10.52 7.26 22.51
CA TYR A 132 -10.02 8.63 22.71
C TYR A 132 -10.78 9.71 21.92
N GLN A 133 -11.94 9.38 21.33
CA GLN A 133 -12.76 10.33 20.57
C GLN A 133 -13.21 11.57 21.39
N ASN A 134 -13.24 11.46 22.73
CA ASN A 134 -13.57 12.55 23.66
C ASN A 134 -12.37 12.95 24.55
N LEU A 135 -11.14 12.78 24.05
CA LEU A 135 -9.92 13.05 24.83
C LEU A 135 -9.86 14.49 25.38
N ALA A 136 -10.39 15.46 24.65
CA ALA A 136 -10.47 16.86 25.10
C ALA A 136 -11.23 17.05 26.42
N GLN A 137 -12.20 16.17 26.73
CA GLN A 137 -12.98 16.19 27.97
C GLN A 137 -12.43 15.25 29.04
N GLN A 138 -11.33 14.54 28.76
CA GLN A 138 -10.79 13.47 29.60
C GLN A 138 -9.27 13.66 29.82
N PRO A 139 -8.86 14.76 30.49
CA PRO A 139 -7.44 15.08 30.67
C PRO A 139 -6.67 13.99 31.42
N ASP A 140 -7.33 13.24 32.31
CA ASP A 140 -6.74 12.14 33.06
C ASP A 140 -6.25 10.99 32.16
N LEU A 141 -6.75 10.90 30.92
CA LEU A 141 -6.33 9.89 29.95
C LEU A 141 -5.12 10.30 29.11
N ALA A 142 -4.60 11.53 29.23
CA ALA A 142 -3.55 12.05 28.35
C ALA A 142 -2.27 11.19 28.37
N THR A 143 -1.86 10.71 29.54
CA THR A 143 -0.67 9.83 29.66
C THR A 143 -0.91 8.49 28.96
N SER A 144 -2.03 7.82 29.24
CA SER A 144 -2.38 6.55 28.61
C SER A 144 -2.56 6.69 27.09
N PHE A 145 -3.12 7.83 26.64
CA PHE A 145 -3.25 8.17 25.25
C PHE A 145 -1.90 8.19 24.54
N LEU A 146 -0.90 8.88 25.09
CA LEU A 146 0.44 8.98 24.48
C LEU A 146 1.13 7.61 24.41
N GLU A 147 1.01 6.79 25.46
CA GLU A 147 1.57 5.44 25.46
C GLU A 147 0.92 4.54 24.40
N GLU A 148 -0.41 4.57 24.31
CA GLU A 148 -1.14 3.77 23.31
C GLU A 148 -0.91 4.28 21.90
N LEU A 149 -0.86 5.60 21.70
CA LEU A 149 -0.53 6.24 20.43
C LEU A 149 0.85 5.77 19.95
N ALA A 150 1.85 5.71 20.83
CA ALA A 150 3.16 5.21 20.48
C ALA A 150 3.15 3.71 20.10
N ARG A 151 2.33 2.89 20.79
CA ARG A 151 2.18 1.46 20.47
C ARG A 151 1.53 1.25 19.10
N VAL A 152 0.37 1.87 18.86
CA VAL A 152 -0.36 1.71 17.59
C VAL A 152 0.40 2.33 16.41
N GLY A 153 1.12 3.43 16.64
CA GLY A 153 1.95 4.06 15.62
C GLY A 153 3.08 3.16 15.10
N ARG A 154 3.72 2.39 15.98
CA ARG A 154 4.75 1.41 15.56
C ARG A 154 4.17 0.33 14.66
N VAL A 155 2.99 -0.20 15.02
CA VAL A 155 2.31 -1.23 14.24
C VAL A 155 1.91 -0.69 12.86
N LEU A 156 1.36 0.53 12.81
CA LEU A 156 0.99 1.18 11.55
C LEU A 156 2.20 1.43 10.63
N MET A 157 3.31 1.94 11.17
CA MET A 157 4.52 2.18 10.37
C MET A 157 5.10 0.88 9.81
N GLU A 158 5.19 -0.17 10.62
CA GLU A 158 5.70 -1.46 10.16
C GLU A 158 4.80 -2.06 9.07
N ARG A 159 3.49 -1.90 9.23
CA ARG A 159 2.52 -2.29 8.21
C ARG A 159 2.75 -1.56 6.89
N ILE A 160 2.77 -0.22 6.92
CA ILE A 160 3.00 0.61 5.72
C ILE A 160 4.30 0.19 5.02
N ARG A 161 5.37 0.01 5.79
CA ARG A 161 6.68 -0.42 5.27
C ARG A 161 6.58 -1.75 4.53
N ARG A 162 5.93 -2.76 5.13
CA ARG A 162 5.77 -4.09 4.52
C ARG A 162 4.90 -4.05 3.27
N GLU A 163 3.84 -3.26 3.29
CA GLU A 163 2.94 -3.10 2.14
C GLU A 163 3.68 -2.49 0.95
N GLU A 164 4.42 -1.40 1.19
CA GLU A 164 5.20 -0.73 0.15
C GLU A 164 6.38 -1.57 -0.36
N SER A 165 7.06 -2.33 0.52
CA SER A 165 8.23 -3.12 0.13
C SER A 165 7.90 -4.46 -0.52
N THR A 166 6.69 -4.98 -0.32
CA THR A 166 6.35 -6.36 -0.67
C THR A 166 5.06 -6.45 -1.48
N LEU A 167 3.97 -5.83 -1.02
CA LEU A 167 2.66 -5.95 -1.69
C LEU A 167 2.58 -5.09 -2.96
N TYR A 168 3.11 -3.87 -2.93
CA TYR A 168 3.08 -2.97 -4.11
C TYR A 168 3.92 -3.48 -5.28
N PRO A 169 5.12 -4.06 -5.08
CA PRO A 169 5.84 -4.75 -6.15
C PRO A 169 5.03 -5.88 -6.80
N LEU A 170 4.25 -6.63 -6.01
CA LEU A 170 3.39 -7.69 -6.53
C LEU A 170 2.28 -7.12 -7.44
N TYR A 171 1.66 -6.01 -7.05
CA TYR A 171 0.65 -5.32 -7.88
C TYR A 171 1.24 -4.72 -9.17
N ALA A 172 2.47 -4.23 -9.12
CA ALA A 172 3.15 -3.62 -10.25
C ALA A 172 3.86 -4.64 -11.18
N SER A 173 3.80 -5.93 -10.84
CA SER A 173 4.51 -7.00 -11.57
C SER A 173 3.95 -7.30 -12.95
#